data_AF-A0A381Q9H3-F1
#
_entry.id   AF-A0A381Q9H3-F1
#
_cell.length_a   1.000
_cell.length_b   1.000
_cell.length_c   1.000
_cell.angle_alpha   90.00
_cell.angle_beta   90.00
_cell.angle_gamma   90.00
#
_symmetry.space_group_name_H-M   'P 1'
#
loop_
_entity.id
_entity.type
_entity.pdbx_description
1 polymer ?
#
loop_
_entity_poly.entity_id
_entity_poly.type
_entity_poly.pdbx_seq_one_letter_code
_entity_poly.pdbx_strand_id
1 'polypeptide(L)'
;MTSFHRFDLIDSSYAVALMSDRTPAWSEVYSRILDELVERHTSWWAAEDWMTQFGDDPDRNSYPDRYRPLIPEALWGNYDVPGWTANGIDPYGIQMDPVAADGMLFFKGFFGLLLGLHRYVSNDPKWNNPFEMIRDGKDSFTWTHSSVMGQLAEQWQERQMGCHCENTKIWPY
;
A
#
# COMPACT_ATOMS: atom_id res chain seq x y z
N MET A 1 1.25 6.81 12.59
CA MET A 1 2.04 6.39 11.41
C MET A 1 1.63 5.02 10.91
N THR A 2 1.40 4.03 11.78
CA THR A 2 0.97 2.66 11.39
C THR A 2 -0.53 2.39 11.60
N SER A 3 -1.37 3.43 11.66
CA SER A 3 -2.79 3.32 12.03
C SER A 3 -3.71 3.55 10.83
N PHE A 4 -3.32 3.06 9.66
CA PHE A 4 -4.16 3.07 8.46
C PHE A 4 -4.65 1.66 8.16
N HIS A 5 -5.85 1.56 7.60
CA HIS A 5 -6.55 0.31 7.37
C HIS A 5 -5.74 -0.75 6.62
N ARG A 6 -4.85 -0.35 5.70
CA ARG A 6 -3.97 -1.29 4.98
C ARG A 6 -3.00 -2.06 5.90
N PHE A 7 -2.53 -1.44 6.98
CA PHE A 7 -1.55 -2.05 7.89
C PHE A 7 -2.19 -3.22 8.63
N ASP A 8 -3.46 -3.05 9.05
CA ASP A 8 -4.24 -4.14 9.66
C ASP A 8 -4.32 -5.37 8.75
N LEU A 9 -4.40 -5.18 7.42
CA LEU A 9 -4.50 -6.26 6.45
C LEU A 9 -3.17 -7.01 6.28
N ILE A 10 -2.08 -6.28 6.03
CA ILE A 10 -0.77 -6.90 5.79
C ILE A 10 -0.18 -7.48 7.07
N ASP A 11 -0.27 -6.78 8.20
CA ASP A 11 0.32 -7.22 9.47
C ASP A 11 -0.34 -8.53 9.94
N SER A 12 -1.65 -8.65 9.73
CA SER A 12 -2.39 -9.90 9.99
C SER A 12 -1.91 -11.05 9.10
N SER A 13 -1.58 -10.76 7.84
CA SER A 13 -1.26 -11.79 6.84
C SER A 13 0.04 -12.55 7.13
N TYR A 14 1.04 -11.88 7.70
CA TYR A 14 2.30 -12.53 8.08
C TYR A 14 2.06 -13.65 9.09
N ALA A 15 1.26 -13.38 10.12
CA ALA A 15 0.94 -14.37 11.14
C ALA A 15 0.18 -15.55 10.51
N VAL A 16 -0.74 -15.31 9.59
CA VAL A 16 -1.51 -16.36 8.91
C VAL A 16 -0.61 -17.28 8.10
N ALA A 17 0.32 -16.72 7.32
CA ALA A 17 1.29 -17.52 6.56
C ALA A 17 2.24 -18.32 7.46
N LEU A 18 2.70 -17.74 8.57
CA LEU A 18 3.52 -18.48 9.53
C LEU A 18 2.74 -19.60 10.23
N MET A 19 1.45 -19.37 10.53
CA MET A 19 0.59 -20.40 11.10
C MET A 19 0.39 -21.57 10.13
N SER A 20 0.24 -21.33 8.82
CA SER A 20 0.06 -22.42 7.86
C SER A 20 1.24 -23.41 7.82
N ASP A 21 2.46 -22.91 8.01
CA ASP A 21 3.65 -23.77 8.10
C ASP A 21 3.68 -24.62 9.38
N ARG A 22 3.11 -24.10 10.47
CA ARG A 22 3.10 -24.77 11.78
C ARG A 22 1.95 -25.76 11.95
N THR A 23 0.80 -25.45 11.37
CA THR A 23 -0.44 -26.23 11.52
C THR A 23 -1.09 -26.50 10.16
N PRO A 24 -0.41 -27.25 9.27
CA PRO A 24 -0.85 -27.44 7.88
C PRO A 24 -2.20 -28.15 7.73
N ALA A 25 -2.68 -28.84 8.78
CA ALA A 25 -4.02 -29.43 8.81
C ALA A 25 -5.16 -28.39 8.66
N TRP A 26 -4.86 -27.10 8.85
CA TRP A 26 -5.82 -25.99 8.75
C TRP A 26 -5.57 -25.09 7.53
N SER A 27 -4.82 -25.57 6.53
CA SER A 27 -4.44 -24.80 5.34
C SER A 27 -5.64 -24.19 4.59
N GLU A 28 -6.78 -24.88 4.52
CA GLU A 28 -8.01 -24.35 3.93
C GLU A 28 -8.51 -23.09 4.65
N VAL A 29 -8.47 -23.10 5.99
CA VAL A 29 -8.89 -21.95 6.81
C VAL A 29 -7.93 -20.78 6.63
N TYR A 30 -6.62 -21.02 6.64
CA TYR A 30 -5.63 -19.97 6.39
C TYR A 30 -5.72 -19.40 4.98
N SER A 31 -5.97 -20.25 3.98
CA SER A 31 -6.20 -19.83 2.59
C SER A 31 -7.40 -18.91 2.49
N ARG A 32 -8.52 -19.27 3.13
CA ARG A 32 -9.72 -18.43 3.16
C ARG A 32 -9.48 -17.09 3.86
N ILE A 33 -8.76 -17.07 4.98
CA ILE A 33 -8.44 -15.81 5.67
C ILE A 33 -7.61 -14.91 4.77
N LEU A 34 -6.54 -15.44 4.16
CA LEU A 34 -5.69 -14.67 3.24
C LEU A 34 -6.49 -14.16 2.04
N ASP A 35 -7.43 -14.97 1.56
CA ASP A 35 -8.29 -14.58 0.47
C ASP A 35 -9.21 -13.39 0.81
N GLU A 36 -9.89 -13.45 1.95
CA GLU A 36 -10.74 -12.35 2.45
C GLU A 36 -9.89 -11.08 2.73
N LEU A 37 -8.64 -11.23 3.16
CA LEU A 37 -7.70 -10.11 3.30
C LEU A 37 -7.33 -9.50 1.95
N VAL A 38 -7.05 -10.31 0.92
CA VAL A 38 -6.80 -9.81 -0.45
C VAL A 38 -8.03 -9.08 -0.97
N GLU A 39 -9.23 -9.68 -0.85
CA GLU A 39 -10.49 -9.04 -1.24
C GLU A 39 -10.68 -7.69 -0.56
N ARG A 40 -10.39 -7.59 0.74
CA ARG A 40 -10.49 -6.33 1.47
C ARG A 40 -9.44 -5.30 1.01
N HIS A 41 -8.24 -5.75 0.65
CA HIS A 41 -7.16 -4.90 0.15
C HIS A 41 -7.47 -4.26 -1.21
N THR A 42 -8.36 -4.87 -2.00
CA THR A 42 -8.78 -4.27 -3.28
C THR A 42 -9.92 -3.25 -3.16
N SER A 43 -10.41 -2.98 -1.94
CA SER A 43 -11.45 -1.96 -1.71
C SER A 43 -10.87 -0.57 -1.42
N TRP A 44 -11.69 0.46 -1.61
CA TRP A 44 -11.38 1.86 -1.28
C TRP A 44 -10.78 2.02 0.12
N TRP A 45 -11.26 1.27 1.10
CA TRP A 45 -10.78 1.34 2.49
C TRP A 45 -9.29 1.09 2.64
N ALA A 46 -8.70 0.23 1.81
CA ALA A 46 -7.27 -0.04 1.86
C ALA A 46 -6.43 1.13 1.29
N ALA A 47 -7.03 1.95 0.43
CA ALA A 47 -6.41 3.10 -0.23
C ALA A 47 -6.96 4.45 0.25
N GLU A 48 -7.74 4.48 1.33
CA GLU A 48 -8.44 5.69 1.80
C GLU A 48 -7.52 6.91 1.88
N ASP A 49 -6.33 6.75 2.44
CA ASP A 49 -5.38 7.84 2.59
C ASP A 49 -4.89 8.40 1.25
N TRP A 50 -4.67 7.55 0.25
CA TRP A 50 -4.34 8.00 -1.11
C TRP A 50 -5.50 8.70 -1.81
N MET A 51 -6.72 8.27 -1.49
CA MET A 51 -7.96 8.78 -2.08
C MET A 51 -8.47 10.04 -1.38
N THR A 52 -7.85 10.46 -0.27
CA THR A 52 -8.34 11.59 0.55
C THR A 52 -7.26 12.62 0.89
N GLN A 53 -5.99 12.23 0.99
CA GLN A 53 -4.90 13.12 1.37
C GLN A 53 -4.29 13.78 0.14
N PHE A 54 -5.02 14.75 -0.41
CA PHE A 54 -4.58 15.51 -1.58
C PHE A 54 -3.73 16.72 -1.21
N GLY A 55 -2.64 16.92 -1.96
CA GLY A 55 -1.74 18.04 -1.81
C GLY A 55 -1.00 18.05 -0.47
N ASP A 56 -0.58 19.23 -0.04
CA ASP A 56 0.07 19.44 1.25
C ASP A 56 -0.87 19.12 2.42
N ASP A 57 -0.31 18.63 3.54
CA ASP A 57 -1.09 18.41 4.75
C ASP A 57 -1.58 19.76 5.30
N PRO A 58 -2.89 19.98 5.47
CA PRO A 58 -3.43 21.24 5.97
C PRO A 58 -2.93 21.59 7.38
N ASP A 59 -2.54 20.59 8.18
CA ASP A 59 -2.12 20.76 9.56
C ASP A 59 -0.60 20.89 9.72
N ARG A 60 0.17 20.95 8.62
CA ARG A 60 1.65 20.93 8.67
C ARG A 60 2.30 22.06 9.46
N ASN A 61 1.61 23.19 9.61
CA ASN A 61 2.04 24.33 10.41
C ASN A 61 1.75 24.19 11.92
N SER A 62 0.98 23.18 12.31
CA SER A 62 0.46 23.00 13.66
C SER A 62 0.75 21.62 14.26
N TYR A 63 1.71 20.89 13.69
CA TYR A 63 2.09 19.59 14.21
C TYR A 63 2.57 19.63 15.67
N PRO A 64 2.16 18.67 16.52
CA PRO A 64 2.69 18.54 17.87
C PRO A 64 4.20 18.27 17.88
N ASP A 65 4.89 18.72 18.93
CA ASP A 65 6.37 18.61 19.05
C ASP A 65 6.92 17.18 18.94
N ARG A 66 6.08 16.16 19.17
CA ARG A 66 6.45 14.74 18.97
C ARG A 66 6.92 14.43 17.54
N TYR A 67 6.55 15.25 16.55
CA TYR A 67 6.97 15.09 15.17
C TYR A 67 8.30 15.77 14.84
N ARG A 68 8.85 16.61 15.74
CA ARG A 68 10.15 17.28 15.52
C ARG A 68 11.29 16.33 15.20
N PRO A 69 11.41 15.13 15.81
CA PRO A 69 12.47 14.19 15.44
C PRO A 69 12.34 13.62 14.02
N LEU A 70 11.16 13.72 13.39
CA LEU A 70 10.86 13.12 12.10
C LEU A 70 10.90 14.12 10.93
N ILE A 71 10.89 15.41 11.24
CA ILE A 71 10.84 16.49 10.24
C ILE A 71 12.14 17.29 10.35
N PRO A 72 12.89 17.47 9.24
CA PRO A 72 14.08 18.32 9.25
C PRO A 72 13.75 19.71 9.80
N GLU A 73 14.58 20.21 10.72
CA GLU A 73 14.32 21.48 11.43
C GLU A 73 14.06 22.65 10.46
N ALA A 74 14.84 22.72 9.37
CA ALA A 74 14.72 23.75 8.34
C ALA A 74 13.40 23.68 7.55
N LEU A 75 12.67 22.56 7.61
CA LEU A 75 11.43 22.34 6.87
C LEU A 75 10.19 22.27 7.79
N TRP A 76 10.35 22.55 9.09
CA TRP A 76 9.21 22.60 10.02
C TRP A 76 8.15 23.60 9.56
N GLY A 77 6.88 23.16 9.49
CA GLY A 77 5.78 23.95 8.94
C GLY A 77 5.60 23.87 7.41
N ASN A 78 6.61 23.38 6.69
CA ASN A 78 6.60 23.29 5.22
C ASN A 78 6.87 21.88 4.70
N TYR A 79 6.77 20.88 5.57
CA TYR A 79 7.00 19.48 5.25
C TYR A 79 5.91 18.63 5.88
N ASP A 80 5.21 17.86 5.05
CA ASP A 80 4.14 17.00 5.54
C ASP A 80 4.73 15.88 6.39
N VAL A 81 4.01 15.52 7.44
CA VAL A 81 4.41 14.46 8.36
C VAL A 81 4.55 13.12 7.64
N PRO A 82 5.43 12.22 8.11
CA PRO A 82 5.42 10.83 7.67
C PRO A 82 4.03 10.18 7.77
N GLY A 83 3.61 9.51 6.70
CA GLY A 83 2.27 8.94 6.56
C GLY A 83 1.25 9.84 5.87
N TRP A 84 1.55 11.12 5.61
CA TRP A 84 0.74 11.95 4.72
C TRP A 84 1.14 11.74 3.26
N THR A 85 0.24 11.18 2.45
CA THR A 85 0.57 10.65 1.11
C THR A 85 0.82 11.71 0.04
N ALA A 86 0.17 12.87 0.16
CA ALA A 86 0.27 14.00 -0.76
C ALA A 86 -0.04 13.67 -2.24
N ASN A 87 -1.12 12.92 -2.49
CA ASN A 87 -1.59 12.69 -3.87
C ASN A 87 -1.95 14.04 -4.53
N GLY A 88 -1.57 14.29 -5.78
CA GLY A 88 -1.82 15.61 -6.41
C GLY A 88 -0.72 16.64 -6.27
N ILE A 89 0.32 16.40 -5.45
CA ILE A 89 1.43 17.35 -5.32
C ILE A 89 2.29 17.39 -6.60
N ASP A 90 2.82 18.56 -6.95
CA ASP A 90 3.73 18.71 -8.08
C ASP A 90 5.05 17.94 -7.84
N PRO A 91 5.62 17.26 -8.84
CA PRO A 91 5.20 17.17 -10.25
C PRO A 91 4.24 16.01 -10.58
N TYR A 92 3.77 15.26 -9.60
CA TYR A 92 3.11 13.96 -9.79
C TYR A 92 1.65 14.09 -10.25
N GLY A 93 0.96 15.16 -9.86
CA GLY A 93 -0.46 15.33 -10.16
C GLY A 93 -1.34 14.30 -9.45
N ILE A 94 -2.64 14.32 -9.73
CA ILE A 94 -3.62 13.43 -9.07
C ILE A 94 -3.61 12.08 -9.76
N GLN A 95 -3.37 11.02 -8.99
CA GLN A 95 -3.31 9.64 -9.48
C GLN A 95 -4.33 8.80 -8.71
N MET A 96 -5.40 8.37 -9.37
CA MET A 96 -6.48 7.65 -8.69
C MET A 96 -6.22 6.14 -8.54
N ASP A 97 -5.32 5.57 -9.33
CA ASP A 97 -4.90 4.18 -9.19
C ASP A 97 -3.73 4.06 -8.20
N PRO A 98 -3.93 3.48 -7.01
CA PRO A 98 -2.86 3.36 -6.01
C PRO A 98 -1.75 2.37 -6.42
N VAL A 99 -2.03 1.44 -7.34
CA VAL A 99 -1.02 0.53 -7.89
C VAL A 99 -0.19 1.25 -8.94
N ALA A 100 -0.83 1.95 -9.88
CA ALA A 100 -0.11 2.68 -10.94
C ALA A 100 0.63 3.93 -10.42
N ALA A 101 0.21 4.49 -9.29
CA ALA A 101 0.77 5.73 -8.72
C ALA A 101 2.30 5.75 -8.68
N ASP A 102 2.90 6.93 -8.86
CA ASP A 102 4.34 7.11 -8.76
C ASP A 102 4.85 6.79 -7.36
N GLY A 103 4.11 7.23 -6.35
CA GLY A 103 4.29 6.86 -4.95
C GLY A 103 3.42 5.68 -4.54
N MET A 104 2.90 5.71 -3.32
CA MET A 104 2.03 4.70 -2.73
C MET A 104 2.70 3.30 -2.59
N LEU A 105 4.04 3.23 -2.46
CA LEU A 105 4.77 1.96 -2.35
C LEU A 105 4.26 1.06 -1.24
N PHE A 106 3.97 1.59 -0.05
CA PHE A 106 3.45 0.75 1.04
C PHE A 106 2.14 0.06 0.66
N PHE A 107 1.35 0.60 -0.28
CA PHE A 107 0.14 -0.06 -0.72
C PHE A 107 0.48 -1.20 -1.66
N LYS A 108 1.09 -0.89 -2.81
CA LYS A 108 1.36 -1.89 -3.85
C LYS A 108 2.41 -2.93 -3.42
N GLY A 109 3.37 -2.53 -2.59
CA GLY A 109 4.36 -3.42 -2.00
C GLY A 109 3.72 -4.43 -1.05
N PHE A 110 2.94 -3.96 -0.06
CA PHE A 110 2.23 -4.85 0.85
C PHE A 110 1.16 -5.67 0.13
N PHE A 111 0.45 -5.08 -0.84
CA PHE A 111 -0.51 -5.81 -1.64
C PHE A 111 0.14 -6.94 -2.45
N GLY A 112 1.25 -6.67 -3.12
CA GLY A 112 2.04 -7.68 -3.84
C GLY A 112 2.50 -8.81 -2.93
N LEU A 113 2.95 -8.47 -1.73
CA LEU A 113 3.33 -9.47 -0.74
C LEU A 113 2.13 -10.31 -0.27
N LEU A 114 1.00 -9.68 0.04
CA LEU A 114 -0.23 -10.35 0.44
C LEU A 114 -0.72 -11.33 -0.65
N LEU A 115 -0.69 -10.92 -1.92
CA LEU A 115 -0.98 -11.78 -3.06
C LEU A 115 -0.03 -12.98 -3.14
N GLY A 116 1.26 -12.75 -2.89
CA GLY A 116 2.28 -13.79 -2.79
C GLY A 116 2.02 -14.78 -1.65
N LEU A 117 1.68 -14.28 -0.46
CA LEU A 117 1.36 -15.10 0.71
C LEU A 117 0.09 -15.93 0.48
N HIS A 118 -0.96 -15.36 -0.10
CA HIS A 118 -2.14 -16.12 -0.51
C HIS A 118 -1.73 -17.27 -1.44
N ARG A 119 -1.00 -16.98 -2.52
CA ARG A 119 -0.56 -18.00 -3.48
C ARG A 119 0.31 -19.08 -2.82
N TYR A 120 1.18 -18.69 -1.90
CA TYR A 120 2.06 -19.59 -1.16
C TYR A 120 1.25 -20.59 -0.31
N VAL A 121 0.26 -20.11 0.45
CA VAL A 121 -0.52 -20.94 1.37
C VAL A 121 -1.56 -21.79 0.64
N SER A 122 -2.28 -21.22 -0.32
CA SER A 122 -3.41 -21.89 -0.97
C SER A 122 -3.03 -22.69 -2.21
N ASN A 123 -1.89 -22.38 -2.83
CA ASN A 123 -1.55 -22.84 -4.17
C ASN A 123 -2.67 -22.56 -5.20
N ASP A 124 -3.51 -21.54 -4.97
CA ASP A 124 -4.57 -21.09 -5.87
C ASP A 124 -4.06 -19.91 -6.73
N PRO A 125 -4.11 -20.00 -8.08
CA PRO A 125 -3.64 -18.93 -8.95
C PRO A 125 -4.68 -17.84 -9.19
N LYS A 126 -5.85 -17.87 -8.55
CA LYS A 126 -7.00 -17.02 -8.91
C LYS A 126 -6.71 -15.52 -8.98
N TRP A 127 -5.84 -15.00 -8.12
CA TRP A 127 -5.47 -13.57 -8.12
C TRP A 127 -4.51 -13.19 -9.26
N ASN A 128 -4.11 -14.14 -10.09
CA ASN A 128 -3.50 -13.85 -11.38
C ASN A 128 -4.53 -13.78 -12.52
N ASN A 129 -5.80 -14.07 -12.27
CA ASN A 129 -6.89 -13.63 -13.13
C ASN A 129 -7.18 -12.14 -12.88
N PRO A 130 -7.75 -11.42 -13.85
CA PRO A 130 -8.10 -10.01 -13.67
C PRO A 130 -9.05 -9.78 -12.48
N PHE A 131 -8.73 -8.76 -11.67
CA PHE A 131 -9.55 -8.29 -10.56
C PHE A 131 -9.62 -6.76 -10.53
N GLU A 132 -10.67 -6.22 -9.91
CA GLU A 132 -10.92 -4.78 -9.82
C GLU A 132 -10.44 -4.20 -8.48
N MET A 133 -9.79 -3.03 -8.57
CA MET A 133 -9.32 -2.21 -7.45
C MET A 133 -10.26 -1.04 -7.15
N ILE A 134 -10.18 -0.53 -5.91
CA ILE A 134 -10.96 0.58 -5.33
C ILE A 134 -12.45 0.29 -5.19
N ARG A 135 -13.13 -0.07 -6.30
CA ARG A 135 -14.55 -0.45 -6.32
C ARG A 135 -15.46 0.58 -5.61
N ASP A 136 -15.17 1.87 -5.78
CA ASP A 136 -15.94 2.98 -5.18
C ASP A 136 -17.08 3.50 -6.08
N GLY A 137 -17.26 2.89 -7.26
CA GLY A 137 -18.30 3.21 -8.23
C GLY A 137 -17.93 4.32 -9.22
N LYS A 138 -16.85 5.07 -8.98
CA LYS A 138 -16.35 6.10 -9.89
C LYS A 138 -15.04 5.67 -10.54
N ASP A 139 -14.11 5.19 -9.73
CA ASP A 139 -12.76 4.80 -10.11
C ASP A 139 -12.63 3.27 -9.95
N SER A 140 -12.26 2.58 -11.04
CA SER A 140 -12.04 1.13 -11.06
C SER A 140 -10.85 0.81 -11.96
N PHE A 141 -9.93 0.02 -11.45
CA PHE A 141 -8.70 -0.34 -12.15
C PHE A 141 -8.50 -1.86 -12.14
N THR A 142 -8.23 -2.42 -13.31
CA THR A 142 -8.07 -3.86 -13.47
C THR A 142 -6.60 -4.26 -13.35
N TRP A 143 -6.31 -5.22 -12.47
CA TRP A 143 -4.97 -5.73 -12.23
C TRP A 143 -4.94 -7.26 -12.21
N THR A 144 -3.74 -7.81 -12.33
CA THR A 144 -3.40 -9.21 -12.02
C THR A 144 -2.22 -9.19 -11.06
N HIS A 145 -2.01 -10.27 -10.30
CA HIS A 145 -0.83 -10.36 -9.43
C HIS A 145 0.47 -10.11 -10.22
N SER A 146 0.61 -10.70 -11.40
CA SER A 146 1.80 -10.50 -12.25
C SER A 146 1.94 -9.04 -12.71
N SER A 147 0.86 -8.34 -13.06
CA SER A 147 0.97 -6.94 -13.50
C SER A 147 1.24 -5.98 -12.35
N VAL A 148 0.74 -6.25 -11.12
CA VAL A 148 1.13 -5.48 -9.92
C VAL A 148 2.64 -5.57 -9.68
N MET A 149 3.19 -6.79 -9.76
CA MET A 149 4.64 -6.99 -9.57
C MET A 149 5.46 -6.43 -10.74
N GLY A 150 4.92 -6.49 -11.97
CA GLY A 150 5.51 -5.85 -13.15
C GLY A 150 5.66 -4.34 -12.97
N GLN A 151 4.58 -3.66 -12.54
CA GLN A 151 4.60 -2.23 -12.24
C GLN A 151 5.68 -1.86 -11.21
N LEU A 152 5.80 -2.64 -10.13
CA LEU A 152 6.84 -2.42 -9.12
C LEU A 152 8.25 -2.62 -9.67
N ALA A 153 8.45 -3.66 -10.49
CA ALA A 153 9.74 -3.93 -11.11
C ALA A 153 10.15 -2.84 -12.10
N GLU A 154 9.21 -2.34 -12.91
CA GLU A 154 9.43 -1.22 -13.83
C GLU A 154 9.82 0.05 -13.07
N GLN A 155 9.05 0.43 -12.04
CA GLN A 155 9.36 1.61 -11.22
C GLN A 155 10.74 1.51 -10.56
N TRP A 156 11.14 0.31 -10.11
CA TRP A 156 12.45 0.08 -9.52
C TRP A 156 13.58 0.22 -10.55
N GLN A 157 13.37 -0.25 -11.79
CA GLN A 157 14.36 -0.16 -12.86
C GLN A 157 14.53 1.25 -13.39
N GLU A 158 13.44 2.03 -13.47
CA GLU A 158 13.45 3.37 -14.05
C GLU A 158 14.02 4.44 -13.12
N ARG A 159 14.15 4.14 -11.81
CA ARG A 159 14.50 5.13 -10.79
C ARG A 159 15.74 4.71 -10.00
N GLN A 160 16.79 5.53 -10.07
CA GLN A 160 18.01 5.30 -9.30
C GLN A 160 17.76 5.23 -7.78
N MET A 161 16.77 5.98 -7.29
CA MET A 161 16.41 6.04 -5.87
C MET A 161 15.43 4.93 -5.43
N GLY A 162 14.99 4.06 -6.35
CA GLY A 162 13.98 3.04 -6.09
C GLY A 162 12.56 3.59 -6.02
N CYS A 163 11.65 2.78 -5.47
CA CYS A 163 10.25 3.15 -5.24
C CYS A 163 10.11 4.02 -3.97
N HIS A 164 9.11 4.89 -3.95
CA HIS A 164 8.83 5.77 -2.80
C HIS A 164 7.41 5.59 -2.26
N CYS A 165 7.25 5.80 -0.96
CA CYS A 165 5.98 5.56 -0.25
C CYS A 165 5.00 6.70 -0.46
N GLU A 166 5.36 7.90 -0.03
CA GLU A 166 4.65 9.13 -0.36
C GLU A 166 5.37 9.79 -1.53
N ASN A 167 4.66 10.61 -2.30
CA ASN A 167 5.22 11.27 -3.50
C ASN A 167 6.55 12.00 -3.25
N THR A 168 6.79 12.46 -2.02
CA THR A 168 7.99 13.22 -1.65
C THR A 168 8.92 12.50 -0.66
N LYS A 169 8.67 11.22 -0.34
CA LYS A 169 9.35 10.53 0.77
C LYS A 169 9.71 9.08 0.46
N ILE A 170 10.96 8.73 0.74
CA ILE A 170 11.50 7.37 0.62
C ILE A 170 11.74 6.82 2.02
N TRP A 171 11.26 5.60 2.27
CA TRP A 171 11.49 4.87 3.51
C TRP A 171 12.24 3.58 3.23
N PRO A 172 13.36 3.32 3.92
CA PRO A 172 14.17 2.13 3.69
C PRO A 172 13.69 0.87 4.46
N TYR A 173 12.59 0.98 5.20
CA TYR A 173 12.06 -0.05 6.10
C TYR A 173 10.86 -0.73 5.45
#